data_AF-A0AAN8VXS7-F1
#
_entry.id   AF-A0AAN8VXS7-F1
#
_cell.length_a   1.000
_cell.length_b   1.000
_cell.length_c   1.000
_cell.angle_alpha   90.00
_cell.angle_beta   90.00
_cell.angle_gamma   90.00
#
_symmetry.space_group_name_H-M   'P 1'
#
loop_
_entity.id
_entity.type
_entity.pdbx_description
1 polymer ?
#
loop_
_entity_poly.entity_id
_entity_poly.type
_entity_poly.pdbx_seq_one_letter_code
_entity_poly.pdbx_strand_id
1 'polypeptide(L)'
;MTPAVLLRTLSHCFIKMEIIALMIFDECHHAQIQKNHPYAQIMKVFYNSGGTIRPRIFGMTASPVVGKGASYQEKLPKCINSLETLLDAKVGREATRASDKR
;
A
#
# COMPACT_ATOMS: atom_id res chain seq x y z
N MET A 1 3.77 -13.44 4.01
CA MET A 1 3.90 -13.84 2.58
C MET A 1 4.64 -12.74 1.85
N THR A 2 5.60 -13.07 0.99
CA THR A 2 6.33 -12.03 0.24
C THR A 2 5.46 -11.48 -0.90
N PRO A 3 5.61 -10.19 -1.26
CA PRO A 3 4.88 -9.58 -2.37
C PRO A 3 4.99 -10.36 -3.68
N ALA A 4 6.19 -10.86 -3.98
CA ALA A 4 6.47 -11.58 -5.22
C ALA A 4 5.74 -12.93 -5.31
N VAL A 5 5.58 -13.62 -4.17
CA VAL A 5 4.81 -14.88 -4.12
C VAL A 5 3.35 -14.59 -4.40
N LEU A 6 2.75 -13.60 -3.73
CA LEU A 6 1.34 -13.24 -3.96
C LEU A 6 1.08 -12.85 -5.42
N LEU A 7 1.96 -12.02 -5.99
CA LEU A 7 1.87 -11.62 -7.39
C LEU A 7 1.85 -12.84 -8.32
N ARG A 8 2.77 -13.79 -8.12
CA ARG A 8 2.83 -15.03 -8.90
C ARG A 8 1.57 -15.87 -8.71
N THR A 9 1.09 -16.02 -7.48
CA THR A 9 -0.11 -16.79 -7.17
C THR A 9 -1.36 -16.23 -7.83
N LEU A 10 -1.49 -14.89 -7.91
CA LEU A 10 -2.54 -14.20 -8.64
C LEU A 10 -2.38 -14.37 -10.17
N SER A 11 -1.16 -14.23 -10.70
CA SER A 11 -0.88 -14.39 -12.14
C SER A 11 -1.17 -15.79 -12.67
N HIS A 12 -0.93 -16.83 -11.87
CA HIS A 12 -1.24 -18.21 -12.23
C HIS A 12 -2.66 -18.64 -11.83
N CYS A 13 -3.51 -17.72 -11.39
CA CYS A 13 -4.90 -17.97 -11.00
C CYS A 13 -5.08 -19.02 -9.88
N PHE A 14 -4.05 -19.30 -9.08
CA PHE A 14 -4.17 -20.17 -7.91
C PHE A 14 -5.04 -19.54 -6.81
N ILE A 15 -4.99 -18.21 -6.70
CA ILE A 15 -5.85 -17.39 -5.86
C ILE A 15 -6.43 -16.31 -6.76
N LYS A 16 -7.73 -16.02 -6.62
CA LYS A 16 -8.39 -14.90 -7.28
C LYS A 16 -8.47 -13.71 -6.33
N MET A 17 -8.47 -12.49 -6.87
CA MET A 17 -8.57 -11.29 -6.04
C MET A 17 -9.89 -11.25 -5.25
N GLU A 18 -10.97 -11.75 -5.84
CA GLU A 18 -12.34 -11.78 -5.28
C GLU A 18 -12.49 -12.63 -4.02
N ILE A 19 -11.63 -13.64 -3.83
CA ILE A 19 -11.69 -14.50 -2.63
C ILE A 19 -10.92 -13.91 -1.45
N ILE A 20 -10.17 -12.83 -1.67
CA ILE A 20 -9.43 -12.15 -0.61
C ILE A 20 -10.35 -11.07 -0.02
N ALA A 21 -10.66 -11.18 1.27
CA ALA A 21 -11.48 -10.19 1.96
C ALA A 21 -10.68 -8.97 2.44
N LEU A 22 -9.42 -9.17 2.84
CA LEU A 22 -8.54 -8.16 3.41
C LEU A 22 -7.11 -8.37 2.95
N MET A 23 -6.45 -7.30 2.53
CA MET A 23 -5.03 -7.27 2.21
C MET A 23 -4.31 -6.30 3.13
N ILE A 24 -3.28 -6.82 3.81
CA ILE A 24 -2.43 -6.03 4.70
C ILE A 24 -1.06 -5.84 4.04
N PHE A 25 -0.69 -4.59 3.79
CA PHE A 25 0.62 -4.20 3.29
C PHE A 25 1.48 -3.72 4.44
N ASP A 26 2.47 -4.52 4.80
CA ASP A 26 3.57 -4.09 5.65
C ASP A 26 4.58 -3.27 4.81
N GLU A 27 5.19 -2.25 5.40
CA GLU A 27 6.02 -1.27 4.69
C GLU A 27 5.35 -0.74 3.40
N CYS A 28 4.09 -0.31 3.53
CA CYS A 28 3.24 0.05 2.39
C CYS A 28 3.80 1.19 1.53
N HIS A 29 4.77 1.96 2.05
CA HIS A 29 5.47 3.02 1.33
C HIS A 29 6.20 2.53 0.06
N HIS A 30 6.44 1.22 -0.09
CA HIS A 30 6.94 0.62 -1.33
C HIS A 30 5.91 0.62 -2.48
N ALA A 31 4.62 0.68 -2.18
CA ALA A 31 3.53 0.76 -3.14
C ALA A 31 3.36 2.20 -3.64
N GLN A 32 4.17 2.60 -4.62
CA GLN A 32 4.06 3.92 -5.25
C GLN A 32 3.65 3.76 -6.71
N ILE A 33 2.87 4.71 -7.23
CA ILE A 33 2.40 4.69 -8.63
C ILE A 33 3.58 4.63 -9.61
N GLN A 34 4.67 5.33 -9.31
CA GLN A 34 5.84 5.40 -10.20
C GLN A 34 6.81 4.22 -10.02
N LYS A 35 6.60 3.35 -9.02
CA LYS A 35 7.49 2.23 -8.74
C LYS A 35 7.03 0.94 -9.40
N ASN A 36 8.01 0.14 -9.79
CA ASN A 36 7.81 -1.24 -10.24
C ASN A 36 7.97 -2.26 -9.11
N HIS A 37 7.46 -1.93 -7.91
CA HIS A 37 7.45 -2.87 -6.78
C HIS A 37 6.28 -3.85 -6.93
N PRO A 38 6.40 -5.13 -6.53
CA PRO A 38 5.30 -6.07 -6.71
C PRO A 38 4.00 -5.64 -6.00
N TYR A 39 4.07 -4.88 -4.90
CA TYR A 39 2.87 -4.26 -4.31
C TYR A 39 2.12 -3.35 -5.29
N ALA A 40 2.85 -2.49 -6.00
CA ALA A 40 2.23 -1.61 -6.98
C ALA A 40 1.67 -2.38 -8.19
N GLN A 41 2.35 -3.45 -8.61
CA GLN A 41 1.86 -4.32 -9.69
C GLN A 41 0.56 -5.03 -9.29
N ILE A 42 0.50 -5.57 -8.07
CA ILE A 42 -0.70 -6.24 -7.56
C ILE A 42 -1.91 -5.29 -7.63
N MET A 43 -1.74 -4.06 -7.14
CA MET A 43 -2.82 -3.06 -7.16
C MET A 43 -3.22 -2.64 -8.59
N LYS A 44 -2.24 -2.39 -9.47
CA LYS A 44 -2.54 -1.95 -10.84
C LYS A 44 -3.20 -3.03 -11.70
N VAL A 45 -2.70 -4.27 -11.61
CA VAL A 45 -3.09 -5.36 -12.50
C VAL A 45 -4.30 -6.13 -11.98
N PHE A 46 -4.36 -6.39 -10.67
CA PHE A 46 -5.37 -7.28 -10.10
C PHE A 46 -6.44 -6.56 -9.29
N TYR A 47 -6.10 -5.46 -8.60
CA TYR A 47 -7.10 -4.72 -7.81
C TYR A 47 -7.94 -3.79 -8.70
N ASN A 48 -7.30 -3.04 -9.60
CA ASN A 48 -7.97 -2.02 -10.41
C ASN A 48 -8.66 -2.56 -11.68
N SER A 49 -8.59 -3.86 -11.94
CA SER A 49 -9.14 -4.50 -13.15
C SER A 49 -10.68 -4.61 -13.19
N GLY A 50 -11.39 -3.98 -12.25
CA GLY A 50 -12.84 -3.82 -12.33
C GLY A 50 -13.67 -4.99 -11.80
N GLY A 51 -13.08 -5.89 -11.00
CA GLY A 51 -13.84 -6.94 -10.30
C GLY A 51 -14.94 -6.35 -9.40
N THR A 52 -16.07 -7.05 -9.32
CA THR A 52 -17.24 -6.67 -8.50
C THR A 52 -16.96 -6.72 -7.00
N ILE A 53 -16.05 -7.60 -6.56
CA ILE A 53 -15.65 -7.73 -5.16
C ILE A 53 -14.16 -7.39 -5.05
N ARG A 54 -13.84 -6.41 -4.20
CA ARG A 54 -12.47 -5.97 -3.93
C ARG A 54 -12.10 -6.21 -2.47
N PRO A 55 -10.89 -6.71 -2.18
CA PRO A 55 -10.40 -6.81 -0.81
C PRO A 55 -10.34 -5.43 -0.17
N ARG A 56 -10.66 -5.35 1.12
CA ARG A 56 -10.33 -4.15 1.90
C ARG A 56 -8.81 -4.03 2.00
N ILE A 57 -8.29 -2.83 1.91
CA ILE A 57 -6.85 -2.57 1.97
C ILE A 57 -6.49 -1.94 3.32
N PHE A 58 -5.46 -2.48 3.97
CA PHE A 58 -4.86 -1.89 5.16
C PHE A 58 -3.35 -1.81 4.97
N GLY A 59 -2.79 -0.61 5.11
CA GLY A 59 -1.36 -0.38 4.92
C GLY A 59 -0.74 0.17 6.20
N MET A 60 0.36 -0.43 6.63
CA MET A 60 1.16 0.06 7.74
C MET A 60 2.54 0.47 7.23
N THR A 61 3.04 1.60 7.72
CA THR A 61 4.40 2.06 7.46
C THR A 61 4.82 3.01 8.56
N ALA A 62 6.10 2.96 8.95
CA ALA A 62 6.66 3.95 9.86
C ALA A 62 6.80 5.34 9.19
N SER A 63 6.94 5.38 7.86
CA SER A 63 7.04 6.62 7.08
C SER A 63 6.45 6.45 5.69
N PRO A 64 5.64 7.39 5.18
CA PRO A 64 5.12 7.35 3.82
C PRO A 64 6.16 7.80 2.77
N VAL A 65 7.30 8.38 3.19
CA VAL A 65 8.29 8.96 2.28
C VAL A 65 9.29 7.91 1.81
N VAL A 66 9.52 7.89 0.50
CA VAL A 66 10.51 7.03 -0.13
C VAL A 66 11.77 7.83 -0.49
N GLY A 67 12.92 7.39 0.02
CA GLY A 67 14.25 7.89 -0.37
C GLY A 67 14.95 8.74 0.70
N LYS A 68 16.29 8.78 0.65
CA LYS A 68 17.12 9.65 1.50
C LYS A 68 17.42 10.96 0.76
N GLY A 69 17.15 12.11 1.40
CA GLY A 69 17.65 13.42 0.96
C GLY A 69 16.64 14.33 0.21
N ALA A 70 16.65 15.60 0.64
CA ALA A 70 16.03 16.81 0.08
C ALA A 70 14.48 16.90 0.08
N SER A 71 14.00 17.98 0.72
CA SER A 71 12.63 18.53 0.82
C SER A 71 11.50 17.55 1.23
N TYR A 72 11.55 17.05 2.47
CA TYR A 72 10.47 16.27 3.08
C TYR A 72 9.10 16.95 2.91
N GLN A 73 9.02 18.28 3.09
CA GLN A 73 7.78 19.06 2.94
C GLN A 73 7.17 19.04 1.53
N GLU A 74 7.99 18.93 0.48
CA GLU A 74 7.48 18.94 -0.91
C GLU A 74 7.14 17.53 -1.41
N LYS A 75 7.90 16.51 -0.95
CA LYS A 75 7.73 15.12 -1.37
C LYS A 75 6.64 14.41 -0.59
N LEU A 76 6.45 14.73 0.69
CA LEU A 76 5.44 14.13 1.55
C LEU A 76 4.02 14.13 0.93
N PRO A 77 3.45 15.28 0.52
CA PRO A 77 2.09 15.29 -0.04
C PRO A 77 1.99 14.47 -1.34
N LYS A 78 3.05 14.46 -2.17
CA LYS A 78 3.09 13.67 -3.40
C LYS A 78 3.12 12.16 -3.12
N CYS A 79 3.94 11.73 -2.15
CA CYS A 79 4.01 10.34 -1.73
C CYS A 79 2.70 9.87 -1.08
N ILE A 80 2.08 10.72 -0.25
CA ILE A 80 0.78 10.43 0.36
C ILE A 80 -0.28 10.29 -0.73
N ASN A 81 -0.43 11.26 -1.63
CA ASN A 81 -1.43 11.19 -2.70
C ASN A 81 -1.22 9.97 -3.60
N SER A 82 0.03 9.62 -3.90
CA SER A 82 0.38 8.42 -4.67
C SER A 82 -0.02 7.14 -3.94
N LEU A 83 0.21 7.05 -2.63
CA LEU A 83 -0.22 5.92 -1.81
C LEU A 83 -1.74 5.81 -1.73
N GLU A 84 -2.44 6.92 -1.45
CA GLU A 84 -3.90 6.93 -1.31
C GLU A 84 -4.59 6.52 -2.60
N THR A 85 -4.11 7.05 -3.73
CA THR A 85 -4.67 6.73 -5.05
C THR A 85 -4.38 5.29 -5.47
N LEU A 86 -3.20 4.75 -5.15
CA LEU A 86 -2.83 3.39 -5.54
C LEU A 86 -3.46 2.32 -4.64
N LEU A 87 -3.50 2.57 -3.33
CA LEU A 87 -4.01 1.63 -2.33
C LEU A 87 -5.52 1.74 -2.12
N ASP A 88 -6.17 2.74 -2.72
CA ASP A 88 -7.60 3.01 -2.56
C ASP A 88 -7.98 3.15 -1.07
N ALA A 89 -7.13 3.87 -0.34
CA ALA A 89 -7.18 4.01 1.11
C ALA A 89 -6.81 5.43 1.55
N LYS A 90 -7.18 5.81 2.77
CA LYS A 90 -6.79 7.10 3.38
C LYS A 90 -5.65 6.91 4.38
N VAL A 91 -4.70 7.82 4.38
CA VAL A 91 -3.59 7.80 5.35
C VAL A 91 -4.05 8.38 6.68
N GLY A 92 -4.06 7.53 7.72
CA GLY A 92 -4.24 7.94 9.11
C GLY A 92 -2.88 8.11 9.79
N ARG A 93 -2.72 9.16 10.61
CA ARG A 93 -1.60 9.26 11.54
C ARG A 93 -2.02 8.63 12.86
N GLU A 94 -1.26 7.65 13.31
CA GLU A 94 -1.42 7.15 14.67
C GLU A 94 -0.76 8.15 15.62
N ALA A 95 -1.57 8.85 16.41
CA ALA A 95 -1.06 9.69 17.47
C ALA A 95 -0.52 8.78 18.56
N THR A 96 0.81 8.71 18.71
CA THR A 96 1.40 8.19 19.94
C THR A 96 0.88 9.06 21.07
N ARG A 97 0.02 8.50 21.92
CA ARG A 97 -0.34 9.13 23.20
C ARG A 97 0.96 9.26 23.97
N ALA A 98 1.56 10.45 23.94
CA ALA A 98 2.64 10.82 24.83
C ALA A 98 2.16 10.47 26.25
N SER A 99 2.85 9.53 26.89
CA SER A 99 2.51 9.11 28.24
C SER A 99 2.53 10.35 29.14
N ASP A 100 1.34 10.76 29.58
CA ASP A 100 1.10 11.75 30.62
C ASP A 100 1.79 11.24 31.90
N LYS A 101 3.07 11.60 32.07
CA LYS A 101 3.83 11.34 33.29
C LYS A 101 3.35 12.33 34.34
N ARG A 102 2.45 11.86 35.21
CA ARG A 102 2.28 12.42 36.55
C ARG A 102 3.38 11.94 37.48
#